data_AF-A0A4Q5UY66-F1
#
_entry.id   AF-A0A4Q5UY66-F1
#
_cell.length_a   1.000
_cell.length_b   1.000
_cell.length_c   1.000
_cell.angle_alpha   90.00
_cell.angle_beta   90.00
_cell.angle_gamma   90.00
#
_symmetry.space_group_name_H-M   'P 1'
#
loop_
_entity.id
_entity.type
_entity.pdbx_description
1 polymer ?
#
loop_
_entity_poly.entity_id
_entity_poly.type
_entity_poly.pdbx_seq_one_letter_code
_entity_poly.pdbx_strand_id
1 'polypeptide(L)'
;MKKLISFGMVAATVFAINSCAKNPVTGKRQVVFTSEAQEIAMGQEADPQIIAQYGLYEDSTLQRFINEKGKAMAAISHRPNLQYHFRVVDSDILNAFAVPGGYVYFTRGIMAHFNNEAEFAGVLGHEIGHITARHTVVQQSKQVFGQLGLIAGMIIKPELGQFAEQASQGLGLLFLKFGRDAERQSDQLGVEYSSKINYNAHE
;
A
#
# COMPACT_ATOMS: atom_id res chain seq x y z
N MET A 1 28.98 31.04 -5.42
CA MET A 1 28.17 30.77 -4.20
C MET A 1 26.73 31.30 -4.30
N LYS A 2 26.49 32.59 -4.55
CA LYS A 2 25.10 33.15 -4.66
C LYS A 2 24.21 32.51 -5.75
N LYS A 3 24.77 32.13 -6.92
CA LYS A 3 24.02 31.47 -8.01
C LYS A 3 23.61 30.01 -7.72
N LEU A 4 24.39 29.29 -6.92
CA LEU A 4 24.10 27.90 -6.51
C LEU A 4 22.96 27.84 -5.48
N ILE A 5 22.91 28.84 -4.58
CA ILE A 5 21.85 29.00 -3.58
C ILE A 5 20.51 29.32 -4.27
N SER A 6 20.53 30.16 -5.32
CA SER A 6 19.32 30.51 -6.08
C SER A 6 18.76 29.35 -6.89
N PHE A 7 19.59 28.43 -7.39
CA PHE A 7 19.11 27.26 -8.15
C PHE A 7 18.56 26.16 -7.24
N GLY A 8 19.18 25.93 -6.07
CA GLY A 8 18.68 25.00 -5.05
C GLY A 8 17.32 25.42 -4.47
N MET A 9 17.11 26.73 -4.30
CA MET A 9 15.85 27.27 -3.79
C MET A 9 14.72 27.15 -4.82
N VAL A 10 15.00 27.32 -6.11
CA VAL A 10 14.00 27.12 -7.18
C VAL A 10 13.65 25.63 -7.33
N ALA A 11 14.63 24.72 -7.28
CA ALA A 11 14.38 23.28 -7.36
C ALA A 11 13.56 22.75 -6.17
N ALA A 12 13.82 23.23 -4.95
CA ALA A 12 13.03 22.90 -3.76
C ALA A 12 11.58 23.43 -3.84
N THR A 13 11.39 24.60 -4.48
CA THR A 13 10.06 25.21 -4.64
C THR A 13 9.23 24.49 -5.72
N VAL A 14 9.87 23.99 -6.80
CA VAL A 14 9.19 23.22 -7.85
C VAL A 14 8.79 21.81 -7.38
N PHE A 15 9.53 21.21 -6.45
CA PHE A 15 9.14 19.93 -5.82
C PHE A 15 7.94 20.06 -4.87
N ALA A 16 7.82 21.19 -4.17
CA ALA A 16 6.77 21.42 -3.18
C ALA A 16 5.36 21.55 -3.79
N ILE A 17 5.24 22.05 -5.02
CA ILE A 17 3.95 22.38 -5.66
C ILE A 17 3.19 21.17 -6.23
N ASN A 18 3.83 20.02 -6.46
CA ASN A 18 3.17 18.80 -6.97
C ASN A 18 2.92 17.72 -5.90
N SER A 19 3.27 17.99 -4.64
CA SER A 19 3.36 16.97 -3.59
C SER A 19 2.10 16.85 -2.72
N CYS A 20 0.98 17.43 -3.13
CA CYS A 20 -0.28 17.36 -2.38
C CYS A 20 -1.29 16.51 -3.15
N ALA A 21 -1.49 15.25 -2.76
CA ALA A 21 -2.59 14.45 -3.27
C ALA A 21 -3.74 14.39 -2.25
N LYS A 22 -4.96 14.25 -2.77
CA LYS A 22 -6.16 14.04 -1.96
C LYS A 22 -6.27 12.55 -1.64
N ASN A 23 -6.46 12.21 -0.37
CA ASN A 23 -6.81 10.86 0.04
C ASN A 23 -8.23 10.53 -0.46
N PRO A 24 -8.43 9.48 -1.29
CA PRO A 24 -9.73 9.20 -1.89
C PRO A 24 -10.84 8.88 -0.87
N VAL A 25 -10.47 8.33 0.28
CA VAL A 25 -11.42 7.93 1.34
C VAL A 25 -11.77 9.11 2.25
N THR A 26 -10.76 9.75 2.85
CA THR A 26 -11.01 10.81 3.85
C THR A 26 -11.23 12.20 3.23
N GLY A 27 -10.88 12.35 1.96
CA GLY A 27 -10.86 13.64 1.27
C GLY A 27 -9.81 14.64 1.75
N LYS A 28 -8.99 14.28 2.76
CA LYS A 28 -7.92 15.12 3.30
C LYS A 28 -6.78 15.25 2.29
N ARG A 29 -6.18 16.43 2.19
CA ARG A 29 -4.93 16.63 1.44
C ARG A 29 -3.79 16.08 2.28
N GLN A 30 -2.98 15.21 1.68
CA GLN A 30 -1.79 14.64 2.29
C GLN A 30 -0.60 14.98 1.42
N VAL A 31 0.53 15.27 2.07
CA VAL A 31 1.78 15.50 1.36
C VAL A 31 2.31 14.13 0.93
N VAL A 32 2.11 13.80 -0.33
CA VAL A 32 2.62 12.59 -0.97
C VAL A 32 3.31 12.97 -2.26
N PHE A 33 4.52 12.45 -2.45
CA PHE A 33 5.35 12.74 -3.62
C PHE A 33 5.01 11.85 -4.82
N THR A 34 4.18 10.82 -4.60
CA THR A 34 3.89 9.78 -5.58
C THR A 34 2.57 10.06 -6.29
N SER A 35 2.65 10.31 -7.59
CA SER A 35 1.47 10.44 -8.45
C SER A 35 0.73 9.11 -8.58
N GLU A 36 -0.53 9.12 -9.01
CA GLU A 36 -1.28 7.88 -9.25
C GLU A 36 -0.63 7.03 -10.35
N ALA A 37 -0.11 7.65 -11.41
CA ALA A 37 0.62 6.94 -12.45
C ALA A 37 1.89 6.25 -11.93
N GLN A 38 2.64 6.93 -11.05
CA GLN A 38 3.82 6.33 -10.40
C GLN A 38 3.41 5.20 -9.44
N GLU A 39 2.33 5.37 -8.69
CA GLU A 39 1.79 4.32 -7.82
C GLU A 39 1.42 3.06 -8.61
N ILE A 40 0.78 3.23 -9.78
CA ILE A 40 0.45 2.12 -10.68
C ILE A 40 1.73 1.44 -11.19
N ALA A 41 2.72 2.23 -11.61
CA ALA A 41 3.99 1.69 -12.09
C ALA A 41 4.74 0.89 -11.01
N MET A 42 4.72 1.35 -9.75
CA MET A 42 5.30 0.60 -8.62
C MET A 42 4.65 -0.77 -8.45
N GLY A 43 3.33 -0.87 -8.59
CA GLY A 43 2.62 -2.16 -8.55
C GLY A 43 3.01 -3.09 -9.67
N GLN A 44 3.09 -2.55 -10.90
CA GLN A 44 3.51 -3.29 -12.09
C GLN A 44 4.94 -3.83 -11.97
N GLU A 45 5.85 -3.07 -11.35
CA GLU A 45 7.23 -3.49 -11.11
C GLU A 45 7.35 -4.52 -9.99
N ALA A 46 6.54 -4.39 -8.93
CA ALA A 46 6.55 -5.32 -7.79
C ALA A 46 5.97 -6.70 -8.15
N ASP A 47 4.94 -6.77 -8.98
CA ASP A 47 4.23 -8.01 -9.33
C ASP A 47 5.15 -9.18 -9.76
N PRO A 48 6.03 -9.04 -10.77
CA PRO A 48 6.92 -10.14 -11.17
C PRO A 48 7.89 -10.55 -10.06
N GLN A 49 8.31 -9.64 -9.18
CA GLN A 49 9.19 -9.95 -8.05
C GLN A 49 8.45 -10.78 -6.99
N ILE A 50 7.19 -10.43 -6.72
CA ILE A 50 6.32 -11.16 -5.79
C ILE A 50 6.03 -12.57 -6.33
N ILE A 51 5.72 -12.68 -7.63
CA ILE A 51 5.52 -13.97 -8.30
C ILE A 51 6.80 -14.81 -8.27
N ALA A 52 7.97 -14.20 -8.49
CA ALA A 52 9.25 -14.91 -8.40
C ALA A 52 9.56 -15.38 -6.97
N GLN A 53 9.14 -14.62 -5.96
CA GLN A 53 9.39 -14.94 -4.55
C GLN A 53 8.46 -16.04 -4.02
N TYR A 54 7.16 -15.99 -4.34
CA TYR A 54 6.16 -16.88 -3.75
C TYR A 54 5.58 -17.91 -4.72
N GLY A 55 5.80 -17.76 -6.02
CA GLY A 55 5.09 -18.54 -7.03
C GLY A 55 3.60 -18.19 -7.13
N LEU A 56 2.95 -18.62 -8.21
CA LEU A 56 1.50 -18.60 -8.33
C LEU A 56 0.96 -19.95 -7.88
N TYR A 57 -0.14 -19.93 -7.12
CA TYR A 57 -0.82 -21.17 -6.78
C TYR A 57 -1.71 -21.61 -7.95
N GLU A 58 -1.42 -22.77 -8.52
CA GLU A 58 -2.09 -23.29 -9.72
C GLU A 58 -3.46 -23.91 -9.41
N ASP A 59 -4.43 -23.07 -9.04
CA ASP A 59 -5.84 -23.47 -8.85
C ASP A 59 -6.76 -22.49 -9.58
N SER A 60 -7.26 -22.91 -10.74
CA SER A 60 -8.14 -22.07 -11.58
C SER A 60 -9.51 -21.80 -10.95
N THR A 61 -9.98 -22.65 -10.04
CA THR A 61 -11.26 -22.47 -9.34
C THR A 61 -11.11 -21.41 -8.28
N LEU A 62 -10.07 -21.54 -7.44
CA LEU A 62 -9.76 -20.56 -6.39
C LEU A 62 -9.38 -19.20 -6.98
N GLN A 63 -8.60 -19.19 -8.06
CA GLN A 63 -8.22 -17.95 -8.76
C GLN A 63 -9.42 -17.26 -9.41
N ARG A 64 -10.46 -18.00 -9.81
CA ARG A 64 -11.72 -17.41 -10.31
C ARG A 64 -12.55 -16.84 -9.16
N PHE A 65 -12.66 -17.57 -8.06
CA PHE A 65 -13.36 -17.14 -6.86
C PHE A 65 -12.82 -15.78 -6.35
N ILE A 66 -11.50 -15.69 -6.12
CA ILE A 66 -10.90 -14.44 -5.62
C ILE A 66 -11.07 -13.29 -6.61
N ASN A 67 -10.99 -13.55 -7.92
CA ASN A 67 -11.20 -12.52 -8.93
C ASN A 67 -12.65 -12.02 -8.97
N GLU A 68 -13.63 -12.92 -8.84
CA GLU A 68 -15.04 -12.56 -8.82
C GLU A 68 -15.37 -11.69 -7.60
N LYS A 69 -15.04 -12.18 -6.40
CA LYS A 69 -15.30 -11.46 -5.14
C LYS A 69 -14.48 -10.17 -5.05
N GLY A 70 -13.21 -10.22 -5.43
CA GLY A 70 -12.30 -9.08 -5.50
C GLY A 70 -12.84 -7.97 -6.40
N LYS A 71 -13.25 -8.28 -7.63
CA LYS A 71 -13.80 -7.29 -8.57
C LYS A 71 -15.14 -6.73 -8.09
N ALA A 72 -16.02 -7.57 -7.54
CA ALA A 72 -17.29 -7.11 -6.98
C ALA A 72 -17.07 -6.10 -5.86
N MET A 73 -16.14 -6.38 -4.94
CA MET A 73 -15.80 -5.47 -3.84
C MET A 73 -15.08 -4.21 -4.33
N ALA A 74 -14.11 -4.34 -5.25
CA ALA A 74 -13.40 -3.20 -5.82
C ALA A 74 -14.34 -2.21 -6.53
N ALA A 75 -15.38 -2.70 -7.21
CA ALA A 75 -16.36 -1.88 -7.92
C ALA A 75 -17.18 -0.98 -6.99
N ILE A 76 -17.36 -1.36 -5.71
CA ILE A 76 -18.06 -0.54 -4.70
C ILE A 76 -17.11 0.24 -3.79
N SER A 77 -15.81 0.13 -4.03
CA SER A 77 -14.77 0.77 -3.23
C SER A 77 -14.67 2.27 -3.51
N HIS A 78 -13.86 2.98 -2.72
CA HIS A 78 -13.57 4.40 -2.94
C HIS A 78 -12.67 4.67 -4.17
N ARG A 79 -12.16 3.63 -4.86
CA ARG A 79 -11.38 3.76 -6.12
C ARG A 79 -11.85 2.72 -7.16
N PRO A 80 -13.09 2.80 -7.65
CA PRO A 80 -13.66 1.77 -8.53
C PRO A 80 -13.06 1.75 -9.94
N ASN A 81 -12.40 2.83 -10.35
CA ASN A 81 -11.78 2.97 -11.68
C ASN A 81 -10.32 2.51 -11.73
N LEU A 82 -9.74 2.08 -10.60
CA LEU A 82 -8.40 1.50 -10.57
C LEU A 82 -8.47 0.07 -11.13
N GLN A 83 -7.46 -0.34 -11.90
CA GLN A 83 -7.35 -1.73 -12.37
C GLN A 83 -6.86 -2.60 -11.22
N TYR A 84 -7.71 -3.51 -10.71
CA TYR A 84 -7.34 -4.42 -9.64
C TYR A 84 -6.89 -5.78 -10.17
N HIS A 85 -5.88 -6.34 -9.53
CA HIS A 85 -5.30 -7.65 -9.80
C HIS A 85 -5.32 -8.47 -8.51
N PHE A 86 -6.04 -9.59 -8.51
CA PHE A 86 -6.13 -10.49 -7.36
C PHE A 86 -5.40 -11.78 -7.69
N ARG A 87 -4.49 -12.22 -6.82
CA ARG A 87 -3.70 -13.44 -7.05
C ARG A 87 -3.64 -14.30 -5.80
N VAL A 88 -3.64 -15.62 -6.02
CA VAL A 88 -3.26 -16.57 -4.99
C VAL A 88 -1.81 -16.98 -5.22
N VAL A 89 -0.97 -16.82 -4.20
CA VAL A 89 0.46 -17.16 -4.26
C VAL A 89 0.75 -18.43 -3.48
N ASP A 90 1.72 -19.23 -3.94
CA ASP A 90 2.00 -20.55 -3.36
C ASP A 90 2.91 -20.46 -2.13
N SER A 91 2.31 -20.03 -1.03
CA SER A 91 2.94 -19.96 0.28
C SER A 91 1.99 -20.50 1.34
N ASP A 92 2.52 -21.26 2.29
CA ASP A 92 1.79 -21.79 3.45
C ASP A 92 1.72 -20.81 4.62
N ILE A 93 2.44 -19.68 4.54
CA ILE A 93 2.36 -18.59 5.52
C ILE A 93 0.93 -18.04 5.54
N LEU A 94 0.37 -17.80 6.72
CA LEU A 94 -0.95 -17.18 6.86
C LEU A 94 -0.82 -15.67 6.63
N ASN A 95 -0.96 -15.24 5.37
CA ASN A 95 -0.86 -13.82 5.02
C ASN A 95 -1.74 -13.41 3.82
N ALA A 96 -2.22 -12.17 3.85
CA ALA A 96 -2.74 -11.44 2.70
C ALA A 96 -2.08 -10.05 2.69
N PHE A 97 -1.87 -9.49 1.52
CA PHE A 97 -1.25 -8.17 1.41
C PHE A 97 -1.58 -7.50 0.09
N ALA A 98 -1.60 -6.17 0.12
CA ALA A 98 -1.72 -5.32 -1.05
C ALA A 98 -0.44 -4.53 -1.32
N VAL A 99 -0.14 -4.33 -2.61
CA VAL A 99 0.88 -3.38 -3.05
C VAL A 99 0.23 -2.28 -3.90
N PRO A 100 0.94 -1.14 -4.15
CA PRO A 100 0.43 -0.03 -4.95
C PRO A 100 -0.20 -0.45 -6.27
N GLY A 101 -1.11 0.37 -6.80
CA GLY A 101 -1.59 0.19 -8.17
C GLY A 101 -2.67 -0.87 -8.37
N GLY A 102 -3.25 -1.40 -7.28
CA GLY A 102 -4.42 -2.30 -7.37
C GLY A 102 -4.11 -3.78 -7.19
N TYR A 103 -2.92 -4.14 -6.73
CA TYR A 103 -2.47 -5.52 -6.64
C TYR A 103 -2.70 -6.09 -5.25
N VAL A 104 -3.47 -7.17 -5.14
CA VAL A 104 -3.84 -7.84 -3.89
C VAL A 104 -3.47 -9.32 -3.99
N TYR A 105 -2.81 -9.83 -2.96
CA TYR A 105 -2.32 -11.20 -2.90
C TYR A 105 -2.84 -11.89 -1.67
N PHE A 106 -3.25 -13.14 -1.85
CA PHE A 106 -3.58 -14.06 -0.78
C PHE A 106 -2.65 -15.26 -0.88
N THR A 107 -2.06 -15.66 0.23
CA THR A 107 -1.29 -16.90 0.30
C THR A 107 -2.21 -18.11 0.27
N ARG A 108 -1.76 -19.25 -0.26
CA ARG A 108 -2.47 -20.53 -0.10
C ARG A 108 -2.77 -20.84 1.38
N GLY A 109 -1.83 -20.52 2.27
CA GLY A 109 -1.96 -20.69 3.72
C GLY A 109 -3.15 -19.95 4.32
N ILE A 110 -3.31 -18.65 4.04
CA ILE A 110 -4.48 -17.91 4.54
C ILE A 110 -5.78 -18.40 3.93
N MET A 111 -5.78 -18.77 2.64
CA MET A 111 -6.98 -19.29 1.97
C MET A 111 -7.48 -20.58 2.61
N ALA A 112 -6.57 -21.43 3.10
CA ALA A 112 -6.91 -22.67 3.81
C ALA A 112 -7.35 -22.42 5.27
N HIS A 113 -7.18 -21.21 5.80
CA HIS A 113 -7.51 -20.87 7.19
C HIS A 113 -8.94 -20.36 7.37
N PHE A 114 -9.53 -19.76 6.32
CA PHE A 114 -10.88 -19.20 6.41
C PHE A 114 -11.94 -20.29 6.61
N ASN A 115 -12.79 -20.12 7.62
CA ASN A 115 -13.89 -21.03 7.92
C ASN A 115 -15.14 -20.73 7.08
N ASN A 116 -15.24 -19.52 6.55
CA ASN A 116 -16.34 -19.08 5.70
C ASN A 116 -15.92 -17.92 4.77
N GLU A 117 -16.77 -17.61 3.79
CA GLU A 117 -16.49 -16.53 2.83
C GLU A 117 -16.51 -15.12 3.45
N ALA A 118 -17.16 -14.93 4.61
CA ALA A 118 -17.24 -13.63 5.25
C ALA A 118 -15.92 -13.22 5.92
N GLU A 119 -15.22 -14.17 6.57
CA GLU A 119 -13.85 -13.95 7.07
C GLU A 119 -12.92 -13.54 5.91
N PHE A 120 -12.98 -14.25 4.78
CA PHE A 120 -12.26 -13.88 3.55
C PHE A 120 -12.63 -12.47 3.07
N ALA A 121 -13.93 -12.13 3.05
CA ALA A 121 -14.39 -10.83 2.61
C ALA A 121 -13.93 -9.70 3.53
N GLY A 122 -13.83 -9.93 4.84
CA GLY A 122 -13.26 -8.99 5.80
C GLY A 122 -11.80 -8.66 5.46
N VAL A 123 -10.97 -9.69 5.27
CA VAL A 123 -9.56 -9.52 4.90
C VAL A 123 -9.41 -8.87 3.52
N LEU A 124 -10.19 -9.29 2.53
CA LEU A 124 -10.20 -8.68 1.20
C LEU A 124 -10.55 -7.19 1.26
N GLY A 125 -11.55 -6.83 2.06
CA GLY A 125 -11.97 -5.45 2.25
C GLY A 125 -10.90 -4.61 2.95
N HIS A 126 -10.21 -5.18 3.94
CA HIS A 126 -9.07 -4.55 4.60
C HIS A 126 -7.93 -4.26 3.61
N GLU A 127 -7.55 -5.23 2.77
CA GLU A 127 -6.49 -5.04 1.76
C GLU A 127 -6.87 -4.02 0.68
N ILE A 128 -8.12 -4.05 0.19
CA ILE A 128 -8.65 -3.00 -0.71
C ILE A 128 -8.69 -1.65 0.02
N GLY A 129 -8.92 -1.63 1.33
CA GLY A 129 -8.80 -0.47 2.22
C GLY A 129 -7.45 0.21 2.12
N HIS A 130 -6.35 -0.55 2.19
CA HIS A 130 -4.99 -0.02 2.04
C HIS A 130 -4.75 0.64 0.67
N ILE A 131 -5.24 0.03 -0.40
CA ILE A 131 -5.12 0.57 -1.77
C ILE A 131 -5.96 1.84 -1.93
N THR A 132 -7.20 1.80 -1.47
CA THR A 132 -8.16 2.90 -1.64
C THR A 132 -7.76 4.13 -0.84
N ALA A 133 -7.25 3.94 0.36
CA ALA A 133 -6.70 4.99 1.22
C ALA A 133 -5.25 5.37 0.88
N ARG A 134 -4.63 4.70 -0.11
CA ARG A 134 -3.25 4.96 -0.57
C ARG A 134 -2.22 4.85 0.57
N HIS A 135 -2.38 3.90 1.49
CA HIS A 135 -1.55 3.79 2.69
C HIS A 135 -0.07 3.55 2.37
N THR A 136 0.25 2.80 1.31
CA THR A 136 1.64 2.56 0.88
C THR A 136 2.38 3.84 0.51
N VAL A 137 1.81 4.68 -0.35
CA VAL A 137 2.48 5.92 -0.77
C VAL A 137 2.57 6.94 0.38
N VAL A 138 1.59 6.92 1.29
CA VAL A 138 1.64 7.74 2.52
C VAL A 138 2.78 7.27 3.42
N GLN A 139 2.94 5.96 3.60
CA GLN A 139 4.00 5.38 4.41
C GLN A 139 5.39 5.62 3.81
N GLN A 140 5.54 5.45 2.50
CA GLN A 140 6.77 5.80 1.79
C GLN A 140 7.12 7.28 1.95
N SER A 141 6.14 8.18 1.81
CA SER A 141 6.36 9.62 1.98
C SER A 141 6.86 9.94 3.40
N LYS A 142 6.30 9.27 4.43
CA LYS A 142 6.80 9.38 5.81
C LYS A 142 8.24 8.90 5.96
N GLN A 143 8.63 7.80 5.30
CA GLN A 143 10.01 7.31 5.30
C GLN A 143 10.97 8.31 4.66
N VAL A 144 10.61 8.87 3.50
CA VAL A 144 11.39 9.91 2.83
C VAL A 144 11.56 11.14 3.72
N PHE A 145 10.48 11.63 4.34
CA PHE A 145 10.55 12.74 5.28
C PHE A 145 11.41 12.42 6.51
N GLY A 146 11.32 11.21 7.04
CA GLY A 146 12.18 10.75 8.13
C GLY A 146 13.65 10.79 7.75
N GLN A 147 14.00 10.29 6.56
CA GLN A 147 15.37 10.32 6.05
C GLN A 147 15.88 11.75 5.84
N LEU A 148 15.06 12.63 5.26
CA LEU A 148 15.41 14.05 5.11
C LEU A 148 15.60 14.74 6.46
N GLY A 149 14.75 14.42 7.45
CA GLY A 149 14.88 14.90 8.82
C GLY A 149 16.18 14.43 9.49
N LEU A 150 16.57 13.17 9.29
CA LEU A 150 17.86 12.65 9.76
C LEU A 150 19.04 13.37 9.10
N ILE A 151 18.98 13.60 7.78
CA ILE A 151 20.02 14.34 7.05
C ILE A 151 20.15 15.77 7.58
N ALA A 152 19.03 16.48 7.74
CA ALA A 152 19.03 17.82 8.33
C ALA A 152 19.55 17.81 9.78
N GLY A 153 19.18 16.78 10.56
CA GLY A 153 19.68 16.54 11.91
C GLY A 153 21.20 16.36 11.94
N MET A 154 21.79 15.62 10.99
CA MET A 154 23.24 15.41 10.89
C MET A 154 24.02 16.70 10.65
N ILE A 155 23.43 17.67 9.95
CA ILE A 155 24.06 19.00 9.76
C ILE A 155 24.18 19.75 11.09
N ILE A 156 23.22 19.56 12.00
CA ILE A 156 23.17 20.20 13.32
C ILE A 156 23.94 19.39 14.37
N LYS A 157 23.86 18.07 14.31
CA LYS A 157 24.45 17.08 15.24
C LYS A 157 25.10 15.94 14.46
N PRO A 158 26.40 16.03 14.16
CA PRO A 158 27.11 15.02 13.35
C PRO A 158 27.05 13.59 13.91
N GLU A 159 26.84 13.44 15.22
CA GLU A 159 26.73 12.15 15.91
C GLU A 159 25.53 11.32 15.43
N LEU A 160 24.54 11.96 14.78
CA LEU A 160 23.41 11.24 14.17
C LEU A 160 23.83 10.42 12.93
N GLY A 161 25.05 10.62 12.41
CA GLY A 161 25.61 9.86 11.29
C GLY A 161 25.63 8.35 11.50
N GLN A 162 25.79 7.89 12.75
CA GLN A 162 25.80 6.47 13.09
C GLN A 162 24.44 5.76 12.84
N PHE A 163 23.34 6.52 12.70
CA PHE A 163 22.01 5.98 12.45
C PHE A 163 21.61 6.00 10.96
N ALA A 164 22.42 6.61 10.09
CA ALA A 164 22.10 6.78 8.68
C ALA A 164 22.00 5.45 7.91
N GLU A 165 22.89 4.50 8.23
CA GLU A 165 22.93 3.18 7.58
C GLU A 165 21.70 2.34 7.95
N GLN A 166 21.31 2.35 9.22
CA GLN A 166 20.11 1.65 9.70
C GLN A 166 18.81 2.25 9.15
N ALA A 167 18.79 3.56 8.88
CA ALA A 167 17.65 4.22 8.25
C ALA A 167 17.47 3.84 6.77
N SER A 168 18.50 3.32 6.10
CA SER A 168 18.47 3.01 4.66
C SER A 168 17.93 1.61 4.31
N GLN A 169 17.89 0.68 5.27
CA GLN A 169 17.64 -0.76 5.00
C GLN A 169 16.15 -1.18 4.97
N GLY A 170 15.20 -0.25 5.01
CA GLY A 170 13.77 -0.55 5.27
C GLY A 170 12.81 -0.52 4.07
N LEU A 171 13.28 -0.60 2.82
CA LEU A 171 12.50 -0.20 1.63
C LEU A 171 11.74 -1.32 0.88
N GLY A 172 11.69 -2.54 1.41
CA GLY A 172 10.90 -3.61 0.80
C GLY A 172 9.40 -3.33 0.87
N LEU A 173 8.73 -3.13 -0.28
CA LEU A 173 7.28 -2.91 -0.37
C LEU A 173 6.48 -4.02 0.34
N LEU A 174 6.98 -5.26 0.28
CA LEU A 174 6.40 -6.45 0.89
C LEU A 174 6.40 -6.45 2.41
N PHE A 175 7.24 -5.63 3.06
CA PHE A 175 7.40 -5.61 4.52
C PHE A 175 7.02 -4.25 5.11
N LEU A 176 6.28 -3.43 4.36
CA LEU A 176 5.78 -2.17 4.88
C LEU A 176 4.81 -2.43 6.03
N LYS A 177 5.12 -1.85 7.19
CA LYS A 177 4.24 -1.80 8.34
C LYS A 177 3.50 -0.47 8.34
N PHE A 178 2.18 -0.51 8.43
CA PHE A 178 1.41 0.71 8.57
C PHE A 178 1.21 1.11 10.04
N GLY A 179 0.99 2.40 10.25
CA GLY A 179 0.67 2.91 11.59
C GLY A 179 -0.77 2.58 11.99
N ARG A 180 -1.06 2.59 13.29
CA ARG A 180 -2.38 2.25 13.85
C ARG A 180 -3.57 2.95 13.21
N ASP A 181 -3.40 4.19 12.75
CA ASP A 181 -4.50 4.93 12.12
C ASP A 181 -4.81 4.42 10.71
N ALA A 182 -3.79 3.95 9.98
CA ALA A 182 -3.99 3.33 8.68
C ALA A 182 -4.67 1.96 8.84
N GLU A 183 -4.20 1.14 9.79
CA GLU A 183 -4.83 -0.15 10.11
C GLU A 183 -6.30 0.02 10.48
N ARG A 184 -6.63 0.93 11.42
CA ARG A 184 -8.02 1.20 11.81
C ARG A 184 -8.87 1.70 10.63
N GLN A 185 -8.30 2.51 9.74
CA GLN A 185 -9.01 2.97 8.56
C GLN A 185 -9.28 1.81 7.61
N SER A 186 -8.30 0.93 7.38
CA SER A 186 -8.48 -0.29 6.59
C SER A 186 -9.52 -1.22 7.21
N ASP A 187 -9.54 -1.39 8.52
CA ASP A 187 -10.55 -2.20 9.22
C ASP A 187 -11.97 -1.65 9.03
N GLN A 188 -12.13 -0.33 9.19
CA GLN A 188 -13.42 0.34 8.94
C GLN A 188 -13.90 0.16 7.51
N LEU A 189 -12.98 0.29 6.54
CA LEU A 189 -13.28 0.05 5.13
C LEU A 189 -13.56 -1.43 4.84
N GLY A 190 -12.88 -2.34 5.52
CA GLY A 190 -13.12 -3.78 5.44
C GLY A 190 -14.55 -4.13 5.83
N VAL A 191 -15.00 -3.64 6.99
CA VAL A 191 -16.38 -3.77 7.46
C VAL A 191 -17.36 -3.13 6.48
N GLU A 192 -17.08 -1.92 6.00
CA GLU A 192 -17.95 -1.20 5.07
C GLU A 192 -18.12 -1.96 3.74
N TYR A 193 -17.01 -2.39 3.13
CA TYR A 193 -17.01 -3.03 1.82
C TYR A 193 -17.60 -4.43 1.88
N SER A 194 -17.28 -5.24 2.90
CA SER A 194 -17.84 -6.58 3.06
C SER A 194 -19.35 -6.53 3.30
N SER A 195 -19.82 -5.59 4.13
CA SER A 195 -21.25 -5.38 4.39
C SER A 195 -22.01 -4.97 3.12
N LYS A 196 -21.42 -4.08 2.29
CA LYS A 196 -22.05 -3.62 1.03
C LYS A 196 -22.28 -4.74 0.02
N ILE A 197 -21.53 -5.82 0.09
CA ILE A 197 -21.71 -7.00 -0.76
C ILE A 197 -22.40 -8.16 -0.02
N ASN A 198 -23.07 -7.86 1.10
CA ASN A 198 -23.89 -8.77 1.91
C ASN A 198 -23.14 -9.86 2.69
N TYR A 199 -21.86 -9.65 3.04
CA TYR A 199 -21.17 -10.49 4.03
C TYR A 199 -21.39 -9.99 5.45
N ASN A 200 -21.41 -10.91 6.42
CA ASN A 200 -21.48 -10.59 7.83
C ASN A 200 -20.12 -10.06 8.31
N ALA A 201 -20.04 -8.76 8.63
CA ALA A 201 -18.80 -8.12 9.09
C ALA A 201 -18.45 -8.39 10.58
N HIS A 202 -19.20 -9.26 11.26
CA HIS A 202 -18.89 -9.73 12.61
C HIS A 202 -18.10 -11.04 12.64
N GLU A 203 -17.93 -11.70 11.49
CA GLU A 203 -17.02 -12.83 11.29
C GLU A 203 -15.57 -12.32 11.21
#